data_AF-A0A258C7R4-F1
#
_entry.id   AF-A0A258C7R4-F1
#
_cell.length_a   1.000
_cell.length_b   1.000
_cell.length_c   1.000
_cell.angle_alpha   90.00
_cell.angle_beta   90.00
_cell.angle_gamma   90.00
#
_symmetry.space_group_name_H-M   'P 1'
#
loop_
_entity.id
_entity.type
_entity.pdbx_description
1 polymer ?
#
loop_
_entity_poly.entity_id
_entity_poly.type
_entity_poly.pdbx_seq_one_letter_code
_entity_poly.pdbx_strand_id
1 'polypeptide(L)'
;TFFLKRKCAKLRSIAQVQLQVAAFMERMLKTSTTAMTFSGVEHLKPGQAYLFISNHRDIAMDPALVNWCLHKHGFDTVRIAIGDNLLRKACATELMKLNKSFIVKRGAKGPREMLKNLSQLSAYIRHSLDEQQSIWIAQKEGRAKDGNDETDPAILKMFYMEGKKRGDSFANYMRTLNIVPVCLSYELDPCDQDKARELSHKQQHGNYQKGEFEDIDAIIKGIVGFKGRVHVAFAKPLTDIPADADALAALIDQQIWQNYKLFPVNYLAAGDSAKADAAQQASWQQRLDALPPESQPFLTQMYAAPVLKQHAQAAERPVANA
;
A
#
# COMPACT_ATOMS: atom_id res chain seq x y z
N THR A 1 -13.44 7.97 -28.22
CA THR A 1 -12.96 7.68 -29.59
C THR A 1 -13.39 6.29 -30.05
N PHE A 2 -13.72 6.12 -31.34
CA PHE A 2 -14.17 4.87 -31.96
C PHE A 2 -13.23 3.67 -31.70
N PHE A 3 -11.93 3.91 -31.66
CA PHE A 3 -10.90 2.91 -31.35
C PHE A 3 -11.08 2.26 -29.98
N LEU A 4 -11.32 3.06 -28.93
CA LEU A 4 -11.58 2.54 -27.58
C LEU A 4 -12.87 1.72 -27.53
N LYS A 5 -13.94 2.20 -28.19
CA LYS A 5 -15.19 1.44 -28.30
C LYS A 5 -14.96 0.07 -28.94
N ARG A 6 -14.20 0.00 -30.05
CA ARG A 6 -13.89 -1.25 -30.75
C ARG A 6 -12.99 -2.19 -29.95
N LYS A 7 -12.00 -1.66 -29.21
CA LYS A 7 -11.16 -2.46 -28.30
C LYS A 7 -11.99 -3.04 -27.14
N CYS A 8 -12.80 -2.21 -26.48
CA CYS A 8 -13.61 -2.62 -25.35
C CYS A 8 -14.79 -3.52 -25.76
N ALA A 9 -15.28 -3.41 -27.01
CA ALA A 9 -16.39 -4.23 -27.52
C ALA A 9 -16.10 -5.73 -27.54
N LYS A 10 -14.82 -6.15 -27.42
CA LYS A 10 -14.42 -7.57 -27.35
C LYS A 10 -14.32 -8.10 -25.91
N LEU A 11 -14.37 -7.22 -24.91
CA LEU A 11 -14.29 -7.60 -23.50
C LEU A 11 -15.67 -8.10 -23.05
N ARG A 12 -15.70 -9.29 -22.46
CA ARG A 12 -16.90 -10.01 -22.01
C ARG A 12 -16.78 -10.51 -20.57
N SER A 13 -15.60 -10.39 -19.95
CA SER A 13 -15.38 -10.80 -18.57
C SER A 13 -14.41 -9.87 -17.84
N ILE A 14 -14.48 -9.87 -16.50
CA ILE A 14 -13.54 -9.17 -15.62
C ILE A 14 -12.10 -9.61 -15.90
N ALA A 15 -11.88 -10.92 -16.10
CA ALA A 15 -10.57 -11.48 -16.43
C ALA A 15 -9.97 -10.84 -17.70
N GLN A 16 -10.77 -10.64 -18.74
CA GLN A 16 -10.29 -10.00 -19.97
C GLN A 16 -9.93 -8.52 -19.75
N VAL A 17 -10.66 -7.80 -18.89
CA VAL A 17 -10.32 -6.42 -18.51
C VAL A 17 -8.98 -6.40 -17.75
N GLN A 18 -8.82 -7.26 -16.75
CA GLN A 18 -7.59 -7.40 -15.97
C GLN A 18 -6.37 -7.71 -16.85
N LEU A 19 -6.51 -8.55 -17.88
CA LEU A 19 -5.43 -8.82 -18.84
C LEU A 19 -5.01 -7.57 -19.64
N GLN A 20 -5.96 -6.69 -19.99
CA GLN A 20 -5.62 -5.40 -20.61
C GLN A 20 -4.88 -4.48 -19.64
N VAL A 21 -5.29 -4.46 -18.37
CA VAL A 21 -4.61 -3.72 -17.30
C VAL A 21 -3.19 -4.25 -17.10
N ALA A 22 -3.00 -5.57 -17.03
CA ALA A 22 -1.68 -6.20 -16.89
C ALA A 22 -0.74 -5.82 -18.05
N ALA A 23 -1.24 -5.85 -19.30
CA ALA A 23 -0.46 -5.44 -20.47
C ALA A 23 -0.13 -3.93 -20.47
N PHE A 24 -0.99 -3.09 -19.90
CA PHE A 24 -0.70 -1.67 -19.69
C PHE A 24 0.37 -1.48 -18.60
N MET A 25 0.21 -2.16 -17.46
CA MET A 25 1.15 -2.16 -16.35
C MET A 25 2.56 -2.56 -16.81
N GLU A 26 2.68 -3.63 -17.60
CA GLU A 26 3.99 -4.08 -18.10
C GLU A 26 4.70 -3.05 -18.98
N ARG A 27 3.95 -2.31 -19.82
CA ARG A 27 4.52 -1.24 -20.63
C ARG A 27 4.94 -0.03 -19.79
N MET A 28 4.07 0.37 -18.85
CA MET A 28 4.34 1.50 -17.97
C MET A 28 5.52 1.23 -17.03
N LEU A 29 5.65 0.02 -16.48
CA LEU A 29 6.78 -0.34 -15.63
C LEU A 29 8.09 -0.33 -16.40
N LYS A 30 8.11 -0.77 -17.67
CA LYS A 30 9.31 -0.69 -18.53
C LYS A 30 9.82 0.73 -18.76
N THR A 31 8.93 1.73 -18.73
CA THR A 31 9.30 3.14 -18.97
C THR A 31 9.43 3.98 -17.71
N SER A 32 8.85 3.53 -16.58
CA SER A 32 8.80 4.29 -15.33
C SER A 32 9.59 3.66 -14.19
N THR A 33 10.21 2.50 -14.40
CA THR A 33 11.09 1.84 -13.41
C THR A 33 12.40 1.44 -14.05
N THR A 34 13.47 1.39 -13.26
CA THR A 34 14.76 0.82 -13.65
C THR A 34 14.78 -0.69 -13.46
N ALA A 35 14.17 -1.18 -12.37
CA ALA A 35 14.00 -2.60 -12.13
C ALA A 35 12.78 -2.85 -11.25
N MET A 36 12.13 -3.98 -11.47
CA MET A 36 11.08 -4.51 -10.60
C MET A 36 11.55 -5.85 -10.04
N THR A 37 11.53 -5.99 -8.72
CA THR A 37 11.90 -7.25 -8.04
C THR A 37 10.82 -7.65 -7.06
N PHE A 38 10.73 -8.93 -6.73
CA PHE A 38 9.77 -9.43 -5.73
C PHE A 38 10.39 -10.57 -4.92
N SER A 39 9.80 -10.88 -3.77
CA SER A 39 10.20 -11.98 -2.89
C SER A 39 9.02 -12.51 -2.08
N GLY A 40 9.12 -13.75 -1.60
CA GLY A 40 8.18 -14.36 -0.66
C GLY A 40 6.87 -14.86 -1.26
N VAL A 41 6.67 -14.71 -2.57
CA VAL A 41 5.51 -15.29 -3.29
C VAL A 41 5.53 -16.81 -3.21
N GLU A 42 6.71 -17.41 -3.12
CA GLU A 42 6.94 -18.84 -2.91
C GLU A 42 6.38 -19.38 -1.59
N HIS A 43 6.04 -18.51 -0.63
CA HIS A 43 5.38 -18.89 0.61
C HIS A 43 3.85 -18.99 0.46
N LEU A 44 3.30 -18.59 -0.67
CA LEU A 44 1.88 -18.57 -0.96
C LEU A 44 1.46 -19.79 -1.78
N LYS A 45 0.21 -20.22 -1.59
CA LYS A 45 -0.37 -21.38 -2.29
C LYS A 45 -1.45 -20.89 -3.27
N PRO A 46 -1.34 -21.19 -4.57
CA PRO A 46 -2.40 -20.91 -5.53
C PRO A 46 -3.73 -21.56 -5.10
N GLY A 47 -4.84 -20.88 -5.35
CA GLY A 47 -6.18 -21.33 -4.96
C GLY A 47 -6.56 -21.11 -3.48
N GLN A 48 -5.63 -20.67 -2.64
CA GLN A 48 -5.91 -20.23 -1.27
C GLN A 48 -6.11 -18.71 -1.23
N ALA A 49 -7.15 -18.25 -0.53
CA ALA A 49 -7.35 -16.83 -0.26
C ALA A 49 -6.50 -16.31 0.91
N TYR A 50 -5.97 -15.10 0.70
CA TYR A 50 -5.17 -14.34 1.65
C TYR A 50 -5.71 -12.93 1.86
N LEU A 51 -5.55 -12.39 3.07
CA LEU A 51 -5.73 -10.98 3.35
C LEU A 51 -4.36 -10.28 3.33
N PHE A 52 -4.03 -9.65 2.20
CA PHE A 52 -2.80 -8.87 2.05
C PHE A 52 -2.97 -7.50 2.70
N ILE A 53 -2.08 -7.19 3.66
CA ILE A 53 -2.03 -5.90 4.33
C ILE A 53 -0.69 -5.24 4.00
N SER A 54 -0.69 -4.03 3.44
CA SER A 54 0.55 -3.35 3.06
C SER A 54 0.69 -1.94 3.62
N ASN A 55 1.94 -1.47 3.64
CA ASN A 55 2.22 -0.04 3.66
C ASN A 55 1.60 0.63 2.43
N HIS A 56 1.35 1.94 2.49
CA HIS A 56 0.61 2.63 1.44
C HIS A 56 1.26 3.96 1.08
N ARG A 57 1.98 3.98 -0.04
CA ARG A 57 2.76 5.13 -0.50
C ARG A 57 2.16 5.75 -1.75
N ASP A 58 1.50 4.97 -2.59
CA ASP A 58 0.87 5.41 -3.83
C ASP A 58 -0.60 4.96 -3.88
N ILE A 59 -1.50 5.87 -4.27
CA ILE A 59 -2.95 5.60 -4.29
C ILE A 59 -3.28 4.39 -5.17
N ALA A 60 -2.72 4.33 -6.39
CA ALA A 60 -3.14 3.39 -7.41
C ALA A 60 -2.08 2.32 -7.68
N MET A 61 -0.80 2.68 -7.57
CA MET A 61 0.29 1.77 -7.90
C MET A 61 0.47 0.65 -6.89
N ASP A 62 0.19 0.89 -5.61
CA ASP A 62 0.36 -0.11 -4.56
C ASP A 62 -0.44 -1.40 -4.82
N PRO A 63 -1.79 -1.36 -4.94
CA PRO A 63 -2.55 -2.56 -5.26
C PRO A 63 -2.26 -3.08 -6.67
N ALA A 64 -1.89 -2.20 -7.61
CA ALA A 64 -1.58 -2.61 -8.98
C ALA A 64 -0.28 -3.42 -9.07
N LEU A 65 0.75 -3.08 -8.28
CA LEU A 65 2.01 -3.82 -8.20
C LEU A 65 1.82 -5.18 -7.53
N VAL A 66 1.01 -5.24 -6.45
CA VAL A 66 0.64 -6.50 -5.81
C VAL A 66 -0.07 -7.42 -6.81
N ASN A 67 -1.09 -6.91 -7.51
CA ASN A 67 -1.81 -7.69 -8.53
C ASN A 67 -0.91 -8.10 -9.70
N TRP A 68 -0.03 -7.22 -10.17
CA TRP A 68 0.90 -7.55 -11.24
C TRP A 68 1.84 -8.69 -10.81
N CYS A 69 2.37 -8.65 -9.59
CA CYS A 69 3.24 -9.69 -9.06
C CYS A 69 2.50 -11.04 -8.93
N LEU A 70 1.31 -11.03 -8.32
CA LEU A 70 0.45 -12.21 -8.19
C LEU A 70 0.11 -12.82 -9.56
N HIS A 71 -0.30 -11.99 -10.52
CA HIS A 71 -0.63 -12.42 -11.87
C HIS A 71 0.55 -13.08 -12.59
N LYS A 72 1.77 -12.52 -12.45
CA LYS A 72 3.00 -13.10 -13.03
C LYS A 72 3.36 -14.47 -12.45
N HIS A 73 2.85 -14.82 -11.26
CA HIS A 73 3.05 -16.10 -10.61
C HIS A 73 1.83 -17.04 -10.68
N GLY A 74 0.86 -16.72 -11.54
CA GLY A 74 -0.32 -17.58 -11.75
C GLY A 74 -1.38 -17.50 -10.65
N PHE A 75 -1.34 -16.48 -9.79
CA PHE A 75 -2.40 -16.20 -8.83
C PHE A 75 -3.49 -15.33 -9.46
N ASP A 76 -4.70 -15.46 -8.92
CA ASP A 76 -5.80 -14.54 -9.21
C ASP A 76 -5.52 -13.14 -8.66
N THR A 77 -6.07 -12.13 -9.32
CA THR A 77 -6.03 -10.75 -8.83
C THR A 77 -6.98 -10.57 -7.64
N VAL A 78 -6.55 -9.71 -6.71
CA VAL A 78 -7.23 -9.45 -5.44
C VAL A 78 -8.46 -8.56 -5.60
N ARG A 79 -9.37 -8.63 -4.63
CA ARG A 79 -10.35 -7.58 -4.37
C ARG A 79 -9.66 -6.42 -3.64
N ILE A 80 -9.81 -5.20 -4.14
CA ILE A 80 -9.05 -4.04 -3.64
C ILE A 80 -9.95 -3.15 -2.78
N ALA A 81 -9.58 -2.93 -1.52
CA ALA A 81 -10.27 -1.96 -0.68
C ALA A 81 -9.91 -0.53 -1.11
N ILE A 82 -10.91 0.28 -1.48
CA ILE A 82 -10.72 1.69 -1.86
C ILE A 82 -11.62 2.63 -1.05
N GLY A 83 -11.16 3.85 -0.80
CA GLY A 83 -11.98 4.91 -0.21
C GLY A 83 -13.03 5.44 -1.18
N ASP A 84 -14.14 5.93 -0.63
CA ASP A 84 -15.20 6.62 -1.38
C ASP A 84 -14.75 7.99 -1.95
N ASN A 85 -13.66 8.57 -1.43
CA ASN A 85 -13.08 9.83 -1.90
C ASN A 85 -12.65 9.79 -3.38
N LEU A 86 -12.32 8.62 -3.92
CA LEU A 86 -11.86 8.42 -5.30
C LEU A 86 -12.99 8.33 -6.33
N LEU A 87 -14.25 8.35 -5.89
CA LEU A 87 -15.41 7.93 -6.69
C LEU A 87 -16.31 9.09 -7.17
N ARG A 88 -15.75 10.29 -7.29
CA ARG A 88 -16.51 11.51 -7.63
C ARG A 88 -17.13 11.49 -9.04
N LYS A 89 -16.54 10.75 -9.98
CA LYS A 89 -17.08 10.57 -11.34
C LYS A 89 -17.62 9.16 -11.52
N ALA A 90 -18.84 9.02 -12.03
CA ALA A 90 -19.49 7.71 -12.24
C ALA A 90 -18.63 6.72 -13.06
N CYS A 91 -17.92 7.22 -14.08
CA CYS A 91 -17.01 6.38 -14.87
C CYS A 91 -15.81 5.83 -14.07
N ALA A 92 -15.31 6.57 -13.09
CA ALA A 92 -14.23 6.11 -12.22
C ALA A 92 -14.72 4.97 -11.32
N THR A 93 -15.94 5.07 -10.78
CA THR A 93 -16.58 4.02 -9.99
C THR A 93 -16.72 2.72 -10.74
N GLU A 94 -17.20 2.77 -11.98
CA GLU A 94 -17.34 1.55 -12.79
C GLU A 94 -15.99 0.94 -13.17
N LEU A 95 -14.97 1.77 -13.45
CA LEU A 95 -13.62 1.28 -13.71
C LEU A 95 -13.01 0.60 -12.47
N MET A 96 -13.21 1.15 -11.28
CA MET A 96 -12.76 0.55 -10.03
C MET A 96 -13.46 -0.78 -9.74
N LYS A 97 -14.77 -0.88 -9.95
CA LYS A 97 -15.50 -2.14 -9.82
C LYS A 97 -14.99 -3.20 -10.80
N LEU A 98 -14.72 -2.83 -12.05
CA LEU A 98 -14.09 -3.72 -13.04
C LEU A 98 -12.68 -4.17 -12.61
N ASN A 99 -12.00 -3.38 -11.78
CA ASN A 99 -10.73 -3.75 -11.16
C ASN A 99 -10.90 -4.59 -9.86
N LYS A 100 -12.09 -5.17 -9.63
CA LYS A 100 -12.47 -5.89 -8.41
C LYS A 100 -12.39 -5.02 -7.13
N SER A 101 -12.43 -3.70 -7.23
CA SER A 101 -12.40 -2.85 -6.06
C SER A 101 -13.76 -2.82 -5.34
N PHE A 102 -13.72 -2.77 -4.00
CA PHE A 102 -14.89 -2.56 -3.15
C PHE A 102 -14.69 -1.32 -2.27
N ILE A 103 -15.82 -0.70 -1.90
CA ILE A 103 -15.82 0.65 -1.34
C ILE A 103 -15.84 0.60 0.17
N VAL A 104 -14.88 1.27 0.80
CA VAL A 104 -14.83 1.58 2.22
C VAL A 104 -15.45 2.97 2.41
N LYS A 105 -16.64 3.00 3.04
CA LYS A 105 -17.40 4.24 3.29
C LYS A 105 -16.79 4.99 4.47
N ARG A 106 -16.46 6.28 4.27
CA ARG A 106 -15.79 7.13 5.27
C ARG A 106 -16.72 8.18 5.88
N GLY A 107 -17.76 8.59 5.16
CA GLY A 107 -18.62 9.72 5.53
C GLY A 107 -19.88 9.40 6.36
N ALA A 108 -19.92 8.31 7.12
CA ALA A 108 -21.13 7.92 7.87
C ALA A 108 -21.52 8.96 8.93
N LYS A 109 -22.77 9.41 8.93
CA LYS A 109 -23.26 10.44 9.86
C LYS A 109 -23.80 9.79 11.12
N GLY A 110 -22.87 9.44 12.02
CA GLY A 110 -23.15 9.04 13.40
C GLY A 110 -22.77 7.59 13.76
N PRO A 111 -22.69 7.26 15.06
CA PRO A 111 -22.09 6.02 15.53
C PRO A 111 -22.78 4.75 15.02
N ARG A 112 -24.11 4.76 14.88
CA ARG A 112 -24.88 3.59 14.40
C ARG A 112 -24.60 3.27 12.94
N GLU A 113 -24.56 4.29 12.08
CA GLU A 113 -24.28 4.10 10.66
C GLU A 113 -22.83 3.66 10.44
N MET A 114 -21.89 4.26 11.19
CA MET A 114 -20.49 3.85 11.19
C MET A 114 -20.35 2.37 11.58
N LEU A 115 -20.94 1.94 12.69
CA LEU A 115 -20.90 0.55 13.13
C LEU A 115 -21.50 -0.41 12.09
N LYS A 116 -22.61 -0.03 11.46
CA LYS A 116 -23.22 -0.81 10.37
C LYS A 116 -22.26 -0.97 9.19
N ASN A 117 -21.64 0.12 8.74
CA ASN A 117 -20.70 0.10 7.61
C ASN A 117 -19.45 -0.74 7.92
N LEU A 118 -18.84 -0.55 9.10
CA LEU A 118 -17.68 -1.34 9.54
C LEU A 118 -18.03 -2.82 9.67
N SER A 119 -19.22 -3.13 10.20
CA SER A 119 -19.69 -4.50 10.32
C SER A 119 -19.93 -5.15 8.96
N GLN A 120 -20.49 -4.42 7.99
CA GLN A 120 -20.70 -4.91 6.64
C GLN A 120 -19.37 -5.17 5.93
N LEU A 121 -18.39 -4.28 6.13
CA LEU A 121 -17.04 -4.42 5.58
C LEU A 121 -16.35 -5.66 6.12
N SER A 122 -16.38 -5.87 7.43
CA SER A 122 -15.85 -7.07 8.10
C SER A 122 -16.48 -8.36 7.55
N ALA A 123 -17.81 -8.40 7.42
CA ALA A 123 -18.52 -9.53 6.85
C ALA A 123 -18.16 -9.77 5.36
N TYR A 124 -17.97 -8.71 4.58
CA TYR A 124 -17.56 -8.82 3.18
C TYR A 124 -16.13 -9.34 3.02
N ILE A 125 -15.21 -8.93 3.91
CA ILE A 125 -13.84 -9.47 3.93
C ILE A 125 -13.90 -10.98 4.17
N ARG A 126 -14.66 -11.42 5.19
CA ARG A 126 -14.83 -12.84 5.47
C ARG A 126 -15.44 -13.60 4.30
N HIS A 127 -16.56 -13.11 3.76
CA HIS A 127 -17.21 -13.69 2.59
C HIS A 127 -16.27 -13.84 1.39
N SER A 128 -15.44 -12.83 1.10
CA SER A 128 -14.48 -12.89 0.00
C SER A 128 -13.45 -14.00 0.19
N LEU A 129 -12.92 -14.15 1.41
CA LEU A 129 -11.95 -15.19 1.72
C LEU A 129 -12.59 -16.59 1.67
N ASP A 130 -13.85 -16.73 2.10
CA ASP A 130 -14.61 -17.99 2.00
C ASP A 130 -14.83 -18.41 0.53
N GLU A 131 -15.03 -17.43 -0.38
CA GLU A 131 -15.11 -17.63 -1.84
C GLU A 131 -13.74 -17.84 -2.52
N GLN A 132 -12.66 -18.04 -1.75
CA GLN A 132 -11.29 -18.13 -2.26
C GLN A 132 -10.85 -16.91 -3.07
N GLN A 133 -11.33 -15.71 -2.72
CA GLN A 133 -10.90 -14.44 -3.32
C GLN A 133 -10.05 -13.65 -2.32
N SER A 134 -8.75 -13.54 -2.62
CA SER A 134 -7.82 -12.72 -1.84
C SER A 134 -8.20 -11.24 -1.85
N ILE A 135 -7.83 -10.53 -0.80
CA ILE A 135 -8.05 -9.09 -0.65
C ILE A 135 -6.72 -8.38 -0.48
N TRP A 136 -6.60 -7.17 -1.03
CA TRP A 136 -5.59 -6.21 -0.64
C TRP A 136 -6.23 -5.04 0.09
N ILE A 137 -5.61 -4.62 1.19
CA ILE A 137 -6.00 -3.45 1.95
C ILE A 137 -4.76 -2.76 2.54
N ALA A 138 -4.74 -1.42 2.52
CA ALA A 138 -3.71 -0.65 3.19
C ALA A 138 -3.81 -0.81 4.72
N GLN A 139 -2.67 -0.81 5.40
CA GLN A 139 -2.57 -0.96 6.86
C GLN A 139 -3.20 0.20 7.66
N LYS A 140 -3.48 1.31 6.98
CA LYS A 140 -4.13 2.51 7.53
C LYS A 140 -4.90 3.24 6.44
N GLU A 141 -5.88 4.04 6.85
CA GLU A 141 -6.57 4.95 5.94
C GLU A 141 -5.64 6.06 5.42
N GLY A 142 -5.49 6.11 4.09
CA GLY A 142 -4.73 7.14 3.40
C GLY A 142 -3.26 6.78 3.24
N ARG A 143 -2.64 7.29 2.18
CA ARG A 143 -1.21 7.07 1.91
C ARG A 143 -0.33 7.83 2.90
N ALA A 144 0.79 7.24 3.31
CA ALA A 144 1.79 7.92 4.13
C ALA A 144 2.38 9.13 3.39
N LYS A 145 2.54 10.21 4.15
CA LYS A 145 3.11 11.49 3.68
C LYS A 145 4.55 11.68 4.13
N ASP A 146 4.92 11.05 5.24
CA ASP A 146 6.22 11.15 5.91
C ASP A 146 7.04 9.86 5.77
N GLY A 147 6.60 8.92 4.92
CA GLY A 147 7.29 7.66 4.69
C GLY A 147 7.30 6.71 5.89
N ASN A 148 6.61 7.05 6.98
CA ASN A 148 6.52 6.28 8.21
C ASN A 148 5.14 5.61 8.34
N ASP A 149 4.91 4.59 7.52
CA ASP A 149 3.68 3.82 7.54
C ASP A 149 3.56 2.98 8.84
N GLU A 150 2.46 3.12 9.59
CA GLU A 150 2.15 2.33 10.79
C GLU A 150 0.74 1.74 10.68
N THR A 151 0.59 0.50 11.13
CA THR A 151 -0.69 -0.23 11.06
C THR A 151 -1.64 0.36 12.09
N ASP A 152 -2.83 0.78 11.65
CA ASP A 152 -3.85 1.32 12.56
C ASP A 152 -4.61 0.18 13.26
N PRO A 153 -4.52 0.01 14.59
CA PRO A 153 -5.22 -1.04 15.31
C PRO A 153 -6.74 -1.01 15.10
N ALA A 154 -7.32 0.15 14.74
CA ALA A 154 -8.74 0.27 14.40
C ALA A 154 -9.14 -0.57 13.19
N ILE A 155 -8.24 -0.75 12.20
CA ILE A 155 -8.52 -1.59 11.03
C ILE A 155 -8.65 -3.06 11.43
N LEU A 156 -7.83 -3.52 12.38
CA LEU A 156 -7.85 -4.89 12.90
C LEU A 156 -9.08 -5.13 13.78
N LYS A 157 -9.46 -4.13 14.60
CA LYS A 157 -10.72 -4.13 15.35
C LYS A 157 -11.93 -4.21 14.40
N MET A 158 -11.86 -3.52 13.25
CA MET A 158 -12.87 -3.64 12.20
C MET A 158 -12.90 -5.05 11.61
N PHE A 159 -11.76 -5.65 11.24
CA PHE A 159 -11.73 -7.01 10.72
C PHE A 159 -12.39 -8.01 11.67
N TYR A 160 -12.13 -7.87 12.98
CA TYR A 160 -12.66 -8.75 14.02
C TYR A 160 -14.18 -8.64 14.28
N MET A 161 -14.87 -7.61 13.76
CA MET A 161 -16.30 -7.43 14.05
C MET A 161 -17.17 -8.65 13.69
N GLU A 162 -16.85 -9.35 12.60
CA GLU A 162 -17.52 -10.58 12.19
C GLU A 162 -17.17 -11.76 13.11
N GLY A 163 -15.90 -11.88 13.55
CA GLY A 163 -15.50 -12.89 14.54
C GLY A 163 -16.21 -12.73 15.87
N LYS A 164 -16.34 -11.47 16.33
CA LYS A 164 -17.09 -11.15 17.55
C LYS A 164 -18.56 -11.60 17.46
N LYS A 165 -19.20 -11.47 16.30
CA LYS A 165 -20.57 -11.95 16.09
C LYS A 165 -20.68 -13.48 16.13
N ARG A 166 -19.62 -14.18 15.73
CA ARG A 166 -19.53 -15.65 15.74
C ARG A 166 -19.18 -16.22 17.12
N GLY A 167 -18.76 -15.37 18.05
CA GLY A 167 -18.31 -15.79 19.38
C GLY A 167 -16.86 -16.27 19.42
N ASP A 168 -16.09 -16.03 18.35
CA ASP A 168 -14.67 -16.37 18.29
C ASP A 168 -13.83 -15.43 19.15
N SER A 169 -12.70 -15.90 19.68
CA SER A 169 -11.68 -15.01 20.24
C SER A 169 -10.98 -14.23 19.12
N PHE A 170 -10.41 -13.06 19.45
CA PHE A 170 -9.68 -12.23 18.48
C PHE A 170 -8.60 -13.02 17.75
N ALA A 171 -7.68 -13.65 18.47
CA ALA A 171 -6.60 -14.42 17.89
C ALA A 171 -7.09 -15.56 16.97
N ASN A 172 -8.13 -16.29 17.38
CA ASN A 172 -8.66 -17.40 16.59
C ASN A 172 -9.29 -16.91 15.29
N TYR A 173 -10.14 -15.88 15.37
CA TYR A 173 -10.76 -15.32 14.18
C TYR A 173 -9.73 -14.73 13.23
N MET A 174 -8.79 -13.93 13.74
CA MET A 174 -7.77 -13.26 12.93
C MET A 174 -6.85 -14.26 12.21
N ARG A 175 -6.57 -15.43 12.83
CA ARG A 175 -5.84 -16.53 12.18
C ARG A 175 -6.55 -17.06 10.94
N THR A 176 -7.89 -17.10 10.94
CA THR A 176 -8.69 -17.55 9.78
C THR A 176 -8.62 -16.59 8.59
N LEU A 177 -8.13 -15.36 8.78
CA LEU A 177 -8.03 -14.37 7.70
C LEU A 177 -6.82 -14.62 6.78
N ASN A 178 -5.90 -15.54 7.13
CA ASN A 178 -4.65 -15.79 6.40
C ASN A 178 -3.92 -14.47 6.08
N ILE A 179 -3.63 -13.67 7.11
CA ILE A 179 -3.02 -12.36 6.96
C ILE A 179 -1.59 -12.51 6.42
N VAL A 180 -1.30 -11.79 5.35
CA VAL A 180 0.04 -11.70 4.75
C VAL A 180 0.46 -10.23 4.72
N PRO A 181 1.39 -9.81 5.59
CA PRO A 181 2.03 -8.52 5.46
C PRO A 181 2.76 -8.39 4.11
N VAL A 182 2.57 -7.28 3.41
CA VAL A 182 3.20 -6.99 2.13
C VAL A 182 3.96 -5.67 2.24
N CYS A 183 5.24 -5.69 1.89
CA CYS A 183 6.07 -4.50 1.87
C CYS A 183 6.28 -4.01 0.44
N LEU A 184 5.93 -2.75 0.20
CA LEU A 184 6.15 -2.03 -1.04
C LEU A 184 7.30 -1.02 -0.84
N SER A 185 8.44 -1.30 -1.46
CA SER A 185 9.61 -0.43 -1.41
C SER A 185 9.80 0.26 -2.75
N TYR A 186 9.69 1.58 -2.75
CA TYR A 186 10.00 2.43 -3.90
C TYR A 186 11.35 3.08 -3.66
N GLU A 187 12.23 3.06 -4.66
CA GLU A 187 13.45 3.86 -4.62
C GLU A 187 13.11 5.34 -4.72
N LEU A 188 12.17 5.70 -5.60
CA LEU A 188 11.66 7.06 -5.71
C LEU A 188 10.13 7.02 -5.67
N ASP A 189 9.55 7.82 -4.79
CA ASP A 189 8.11 8.07 -4.78
C ASP A 189 7.78 9.24 -5.73
N PRO A 190 7.00 9.02 -6.80
CA PRO A 190 6.66 10.07 -7.74
C PRO A 190 5.98 11.30 -7.11
N CYS A 191 5.30 11.13 -5.98
CA CYS A 191 4.59 12.18 -5.26
C CYS A 191 5.38 12.76 -4.08
N ASP A 192 6.64 12.38 -3.89
CA ASP A 192 7.43 12.76 -2.71
C ASP A 192 7.53 14.27 -2.47
N GLN A 193 7.80 15.06 -3.51
CA GLN A 193 7.88 16.51 -3.40
C GLN A 193 6.54 17.15 -3.03
N ASP A 194 5.41 16.61 -3.55
CA ASP A 194 4.09 17.15 -3.23
C ASP A 194 3.75 16.85 -1.77
N LYS A 195 4.12 15.67 -1.28
CA LYS A 195 3.97 15.28 0.13
C LYS A 195 4.82 16.17 1.05
N ALA A 196 6.08 16.43 0.68
CA ALA A 196 6.97 17.29 1.45
C ALA A 196 6.44 18.72 1.56
N ARG A 197 5.94 19.30 0.45
CA ARG A 197 5.31 20.63 0.45
C ARG A 197 4.03 20.66 1.28
N GLU A 198 3.19 19.63 1.20
CA GLU A 198 1.97 19.51 2.03
C GLU A 198 2.32 19.49 3.52
N LEU A 199 3.32 18.71 3.93
CA LEU A 199 3.75 18.62 5.33
C LEU A 199 4.34 19.95 5.82
N SER A 200 5.17 20.59 5.02
CA SER A 200 5.72 21.92 5.31
C SER A 200 4.61 22.96 5.50
N HIS A 201 3.63 23.00 4.59
CA HIS A 201 2.51 23.92 4.68
C HIS A 201 1.67 23.68 5.95
N LYS A 202 1.41 22.41 6.30
CA LYS A 202 0.70 22.07 7.55
C LYS A 202 1.48 22.53 8.78
N GLN A 203 2.81 22.37 8.80
CA GLN A 203 3.63 22.82 9.92
C GLN A 203 3.60 24.35 10.06
N GLN A 204 3.62 25.09 8.96
CA GLN A 204 3.64 26.56 8.96
C GLN A 204 2.26 27.20 9.22
N HIS A 205 1.20 26.61 8.69
CA HIS A 205 -0.14 27.23 8.67
C HIS A 205 -1.19 26.46 9.49
N GLY A 206 -0.82 25.33 10.09
CA GLY A 206 -1.70 24.48 10.92
C GLY A 206 -2.72 23.64 10.13
N ASN A 207 -2.95 23.94 8.85
CA ASN A 207 -3.84 23.18 7.99
C ASN A 207 -3.31 23.09 6.55
N TYR A 208 -3.92 22.22 5.77
CA TYR A 208 -3.73 22.16 4.31
C TYR A 208 -5.07 21.78 3.68
N GLN A 209 -5.60 22.68 2.87
CA GLN A 209 -6.82 22.43 2.13
C GLN A 209 -6.47 21.80 0.79
N LYS A 210 -6.80 20.52 0.64
CA LYS A 210 -6.54 19.80 -0.60
C LYS A 210 -7.32 20.40 -1.77
N GLY A 211 -6.67 20.42 -2.93
CA GLY A 211 -7.32 20.78 -4.19
C GLY A 211 -8.39 19.75 -4.57
N GLU A 212 -9.40 20.18 -5.35
CA GLU A 212 -10.50 19.30 -5.77
C GLU A 212 -10.02 18.05 -6.54
N PHE A 213 -8.94 18.19 -7.33
CA PHE A 213 -8.40 17.16 -8.22
C PHE A 213 -7.04 16.61 -7.78
N GLU A 214 -6.54 16.99 -6.61
CA GLU A 214 -5.19 16.64 -6.15
C GLU A 214 -4.97 15.12 -6.04
N ASP A 215 -6.00 14.36 -5.61
CA ASP A 215 -5.94 12.90 -5.58
C ASP A 215 -5.85 12.31 -7.01
N ILE A 216 -6.47 12.93 -8.02
CA ILE A 216 -6.38 12.50 -9.42
C ILE A 216 -4.97 12.79 -9.95
N ASP A 217 -4.43 13.97 -9.68
CA ASP A 217 -3.08 14.34 -10.10
C ASP A 217 -2.04 13.41 -9.47
N ALA A 218 -2.21 13.06 -8.19
CA ALA A 218 -1.36 12.09 -7.53
C ALA A 218 -1.46 10.69 -8.15
N ILE A 219 -2.64 10.22 -8.53
CA ILE A 219 -2.80 8.94 -9.26
C ILE A 219 -2.06 8.99 -10.60
N ILE A 220 -2.22 10.07 -11.36
CA ILE A 220 -1.57 10.22 -12.66
C ILE A 220 -0.05 10.21 -12.47
N LYS A 221 0.46 11.02 -11.53
CA LYS A 221 1.88 11.13 -11.21
C LYS A 221 2.46 9.80 -10.73
N GLY A 222 1.72 9.07 -9.90
CA GLY A 222 2.06 7.71 -9.49
C GLY A 222 2.22 6.75 -10.67
N ILE A 223 1.28 6.78 -11.62
CA ILE A 223 1.32 5.91 -12.81
C ILE A 223 2.50 6.27 -13.72
N VAL A 224 2.64 7.54 -14.11
CA VAL A 224 3.59 7.93 -15.18
C VAL A 224 4.98 8.33 -14.66
N GLY A 225 5.07 8.74 -13.40
CA GLY A 225 6.31 9.24 -12.81
C GLY A 225 7.36 8.15 -12.62
N PHE A 226 8.63 8.54 -12.71
CA PHE A 226 9.77 7.63 -12.58
C PHE A 226 9.97 7.22 -11.12
N LYS A 227 10.10 5.92 -10.88
CA LYS A 227 10.13 5.30 -9.54
C LYS A 227 11.49 4.71 -9.16
N GLY A 228 12.46 4.76 -10.08
CA GLY A 228 13.73 4.04 -9.92
C GLY A 228 13.47 2.52 -9.83
N ARG A 229 14.09 1.87 -8.86
CA ARG A 229 13.83 0.46 -8.53
C ARG A 229 12.61 0.32 -7.63
N VAL A 230 11.85 -0.74 -7.84
CA VAL A 230 10.68 -1.10 -7.02
C VAL A 230 10.82 -2.54 -6.54
N HIS A 231 10.46 -2.79 -5.28
CA HIS A 231 10.43 -4.12 -4.70
C HIS A 231 9.10 -4.40 -3.98
N VAL A 232 8.53 -5.57 -4.24
CA VAL A 232 7.33 -6.08 -3.56
C VAL A 232 7.70 -7.35 -2.79
N ALA A 233 7.66 -7.29 -1.46
CA ALA A 233 7.96 -8.43 -0.61
C ALA A 233 6.68 -8.94 0.06
N PHE A 234 6.40 -10.23 -0.07
CA PHE A 234 5.31 -10.90 0.63
C PHE A 234 5.89 -11.63 1.84
N ALA A 235 5.46 -11.27 3.05
CA ALA A 235 5.83 -12.03 4.24
C ALA A 235 5.14 -13.40 4.24
N LYS A 236 5.56 -14.28 5.16
CA LYS A 236 4.83 -15.53 5.40
C LYS A 236 3.45 -15.23 6.00
N PRO A 237 2.41 -16.04 5.70
CA PRO A 237 1.13 -15.93 6.39
C PRO A 237 1.33 -16.01 7.91
N LEU A 238 0.73 -15.08 8.65
CA LEU A 238 0.87 -15.01 10.10
C LEU A 238 0.15 -16.20 10.76
N THR A 239 0.88 -16.97 11.57
CA THR A 239 0.35 -18.13 12.31
C THR A 239 0.11 -17.82 13.78
N ASP A 240 1.06 -17.10 14.39
CA ASP A 240 1.08 -16.76 15.81
C ASP A 240 0.42 -15.40 16.02
N ILE A 241 -0.91 -15.40 16.00
CA ILE A 241 -1.70 -14.18 16.15
C ILE A 241 -1.79 -13.78 17.63
N PRO A 242 -1.39 -12.54 18.01
CA PRO A 242 -1.58 -12.02 19.36
C PRO A 242 -3.05 -11.90 19.77
N ALA A 243 -3.29 -11.76 21.07
CA ALA A 243 -4.65 -11.71 21.63
C ALA A 243 -5.37 -10.37 21.39
N ASP A 244 -4.64 -9.31 21.08
CA ASP A 244 -5.18 -7.96 20.89
C ASP A 244 -4.68 -7.31 19.59
N ALA A 245 -5.40 -6.26 19.19
CA ALA A 245 -5.17 -5.56 17.94
C ALA A 245 -3.89 -4.74 17.93
N ASP A 246 -3.47 -4.19 19.08
CA ASP A 246 -2.30 -3.33 19.17
C ASP A 246 -1.01 -4.17 19.00
N ALA A 247 -0.97 -5.35 19.64
CA ALA A 247 0.12 -6.32 19.46
C ALA A 247 0.15 -6.90 18.03
N LEU A 248 -1.00 -7.19 17.42
CA LEU A 248 -1.04 -7.65 16.03
C LEU A 248 -0.62 -6.54 15.05
N ALA A 249 -0.98 -5.28 15.29
CA ALA A 249 -0.53 -4.15 14.48
C ALA A 249 1.01 -4.02 14.54
N ALA A 250 1.60 -4.09 15.74
CA ALA A 250 3.05 -4.08 15.91
C ALA A 250 3.73 -5.26 15.19
N LEU A 251 3.14 -6.46 15.21
CA LEU A 251 3.65 -7.61 14.48
C LEU A 251 3.60 -7.40 12.95
N ILE A 252 2.51 -6.84 12.42
CA ILE A 252 2.39 -6.52 10.99
C ILE A 252 3.45 -5.49 10.59
N ASP A 253 3.59 -4.41 11.36
CA ASP A 253 4.60 -3.38 11.12
C ASP A 253 6.02 -3.95 11.21
N GLN A 254 6.26 -4.84 12.16
CA GLN A 254 7.52 -5.57 12.27
C GLN A 254 7.84 -6.33 10.98
N GLN A 255 6.89 -7.10 10.45
CA GLN A 255 7.09 -7.84 9.21
C GLN A 255 7.31 -6.90 8.01
N ILE A 256 6.55 -5.80 7.90
CA ILE A 256 6.66 -4.86 6.77
C ILE A 256 8.03 -4.19 6.76
N TRP A 257 8.47 -3.64 7.89
CA TRP A 257 9.76 -2.95 7.96
C TRP A 257 10.96 -3.88 7.80
N GLN A 258 10.90 -5.11 8.35
CA GLN A 258 11.95 -6.11 8.14
C GLN A 258 12.12 -6.50 6.66
N ASN A 259 11.03 -6.50 5.90
CA ASN A 259 11.04 -6.81 4.47
C ASN A 259 11.24 -5.58 3.58
N TYR A 260 11.37 -4.37 4.15
CA TYR A 260 11.60 -3.17 3.38
C TYR A 260 12.98 -3.20 2.71
N LYS A 261 13.03 -3.09 1.38
CA LYS A 261 14.29 -3.02 0.64
C LYS A 261 14.80 -1.58 0.63
N LEU A 262 15.91 -1.35 1.32
CA LEU A 262 16.59 -0.07 1.34
C LEU A 262 17.32 0.17 0.01
N PHE A 263 17.26 1.41 -0.46
CA PHE A 263 17.99 1.92 -1.61
C PHE A 263 18.99 2.99 -1.15
N PRO A 264 20.01 3.33 -1.96
CA PRO A 264 21.02 4.34 -1.62
C PRO A 264 20.44 5.67 -1.14
N VAL A 265 19.32 6.13 -1.73
CA VAL A 265 18.62 7.35 -1.29
C VAL A 265 18.11 7.28 0.14
N ASN A 266 17.74 6.09 0.64
CA ASN A 266 17.31 5.92 2.02
C ASN A 266 18.47 6.14 3.00
N TYR A 267 19.65 5.59 2.67
CA TYR A 267 20.86 5.78 3.47
C TYR A 267 21.35 7.22 3.42
N LEU A 268 21.34 7.86 2.24
CA LEU A 268 21.67 9.27 2.09
C LEU A 268 20.79 10.16 2.96
N ALA A 269 19.48 9.92 2.92
CA ALA A 269 18.53 10.66 3.74
C ALA A 269 18.72 10.39 5.25
N ALA A 270 19.19 9.21 5.63
CA ALA A 270 19.56 8.86 7.00
C ALA A 270 20.96 9.35 7.42
N GLY A 271 21.70 10.04 6.53
CA GLY A 271 23.04 10.57 6.82
C GLY A 271 24.20 9.60 6.58
N ASP A 272 23.96 8.43 6.01
CA ASP A 272 25.00 7.45 5.65
C ASP A 272 25.34 7.55 4.15
N SER A 273 26.28 8.43 3.82
CA SER A 273 26.74 8.64 2.44
C SER A 273 27.65 7.52 1.92
N ALA A 274 28.18 6.64 2.78
CA ALA A 274 29.06 5.56 2.38
C ALA A 274 28.34 4.45 1.59
N LYS A 275 27.00 4.44 1.64
CA LYS A 275 26.12 3.49 0.92
C LYS A 275 25.67 3.99 -0.45
N ALA A 276 26.20 5.11 -0.92
CA ALA A 276 25.83 5.71 -2.19
C ALA A 276 27.05 6.22 -2.96
N ASP A 277 27.02 6.05 -4.28
CA ASP A 277 28.04 6.60 -5.17
C ASP A 277 27.84 8.12 -5.41
N ALA A 278 28.82 8.76 -6.06
CA ALA A 278 28.79 10.19 -6.34
C ALA A 278 27.60 10.64 -7.21
N ALA A 279 27.13 9.79 -8.13
CA ALA A 279 26.00 10.10 -8.99
C ALA A 279 24.68 10.06 -8.20
N GLN A 280 24.54 9.09 -7.29
CA GLN A 280 23.41 8.97 -6.37
C GLN A 280 23.37 10.14 -5.38
N GLN A 281 24.51 10.54 -4.84
CA GLN A 281 24.63 11.73 -3.99
C GLN A 281 24.20 12.99 -4.73
N ALA A 282 24.69 13.21 -5.95
CA ALA A 282 24.30 14.35 -6.79
C ALA A 282 22.80 14.32 -7.13
N SER A 283 22.25 13.16 -7.46
CA SER A 283 20.81 13.02 -7.75
C SER A 283 19.94 13.30 -6.51
N TRP A 284 20.38 12.91 -5.31
CA TRP A 284 19.68 13.23 -4.08
C TRP A 284 19.72 14.73 -3.78
N GLN A 285 20.90 15.36 -3.92
CA GLN A 285 21.04 16.80 -3.74
C GLN A 285 20.15 17.59 -4.71
N GLN A 286 20.15 17.23 -6.00
CA GLN A 286 19.27 17.84 -7.00
C GLN A 286 17.79 17.72 -6.62
N ARG A 287 17.39 16.60 -6.00
CA ARG A 287 16.01 16.41 -5.56
C ARG A 287 15.66 17.29 -4.36
N LEU A 288 16.58 17.50 -3.42
CA LEU A 288 16.42 18.45 -2.33
C LEU A 288 16.34 19.89 -2.85
N ASP A 289 17.20 20.26 -3.79
CA ASP A 289 17.25 21.61 -4.37
C ASP A 289 15.98 21.97 -5.17
N ALA A 290 15.22 20.96 -5.63
CA ALA A 290 13.92 21.15 -6.28
C ALA A 290 12.79 21.53 -5.29
N LEU A 291 13.07 21.52 -3.98
CA LEU A 291 12.15 21.92 -2.92
C LEU A 291 12.60 23.23 -2.27
N PRO A 292 11.63 24.06 -1.82
CA PRO A 292 11.92 25.16 -0.91
C PRO A 292 12.68 24.65 0.34
N PRO A 293 13.63 25.41 0.90
CA PRO A 293 14.43 24.99 2.05
C PRO A 293 13.59 24.45 3.23
N GLU A 294 12.43 25.03 3.49
CA GLU A 294 11.50 24.61 4.54
C GLU A 294 10.89 23.21 4.32
N SER A 295 10.82 22.75 3.07
CA SER A 295 10.26 21.45 2.70
C SER A 295 11.29 20.33 2.64
N GLN A 296 12.58 20.66 2.54
CA GLN A 296 13.67 19.68 2.44
C GLN A 296 13.77 18.72 3.64
N PRO A 297 13.56 19.15 4.90
CA PRO A 297 13.58 18.24 6.05
C PRO A 297 12.51 17.15 5.97
N PHE A 298 11.32 17.45 5.45
CA PHE A 298 10.24 16.48 5.30
C PHE A 298 10.54 15.42 4.25
N LEU A 299 11.17 15.82 3.14
CA LEU A 299 11.63 14.86 2.14
C LEU A 299 12.72 13.95 2.72
N THR A 300 13.68 14.53 3.45
CA THR A 300 14.76 13.79 4.11
C THR A 300 14.21 12.80 5.12
N GLN A 301 13.29 13.23 6.00
CA GLN A 301 12.64 12.35 6.97
C GLN A 301 11.90 11.19 6.28
N MET A 302 11.19 11.47 5.18
CA MET A 302 10.45 10.47 4.42
C MET A 302 11.34 9.34 3.90
N TYR A 303 12.49 9.67 3.32
CA TYR A 303 13.42 8.68 2.81
C TYR A 303 14.27 8.02 3.90
N ALA A 304 14.50 8.68 5.03
CA ALA A 304 15.24 8.14 6.17
C ALA A 304 14.41 7.14 7.00
N ALA A 305 13.09 7.31 7.09
CA ALA A 305 12.20 6.53 7.95
C ALA A 305 12.41 5.00 7.86
N PRO A 306 12.53 4.38 6.66
CA PRO A 306 12.79 2.95 6.55
C PRO A 306 14.09 2.49 7.25
N VAL A 307 15.17 3.27 7.14
CA VAL A 307 16.46 2.96 7.79
C VAL A 307 16.30 3.02 9.30
N LEU A 308 15.68 4.10 9.79
CA LEU A 308 15.45 4.30 11.22
C LEU A 308 14.59 3.20 11.83
N LYS A 309 13.53 2.76 11.13
CA LYS A 309 12.67 1.67 11.57
C LYS A 309 13.40 0.32 11.60
N GLN A 310 14.21 0.02 10.59
CA GLN A 310 15.02 -1.22 10.60
C GLN A 310 16.06 -1.21 11.71
N HIS A 311 16.71 -0.08 11.98
CA HIS A 311 17.67 0.05 13.08
C HIS A 311 17.00 -0.11 14.44
N ALA A 312 15.84 0.52 14.66
CA ALA A 312 15.06 0.37 15.89
C ALA A 312 14.68 -1.11 16.13
N GLN A 313 14.18 -1.79 15.11
CA GLN A 313 13.82 -3.21 15.20
C GLN A 313 15.02 -4.13 15.42
N ALA A 314 16.19 -3.78 14.87
CA ALA A 314 17.43 -4.53 15.12
C ALA A 314 17.90 -4.38 16.57
N ALA A 315 17.74 -3.20 17.17
CA ALA A 315 18.10 -2.93 18.56
C ALA A 315 17.16 -3.63 19.58
N GLU A 316 15.90 -3.83 19.22
CA GLU A 316 14.90 -4.51 20.06
C GLU A 316 15.00 -6.04 20.03
N ARG A 317 15.73 -6.62 19.07
CA ARG A 317 15.97 -8.07 19.04
C ARG A 317 16.90 -8.42 20.19
N PRO A 318 16.49 -9.27 21.16
CA PRO A 318 17.43 -9.76 22.15
C PRO A 318 18.58 -10.45 21.41
N VAL A 319 19.82 -10.16 21.80
CA VAL A 319 20.99 -10.90 21.35
C VAL A 319 20.72 -12.36 21.70
N ALA A 320 20.30 -13.16 20.73
CA ALA A 320 20.18 -14.59 20.92
C ALA A 320 21.57 -15.08 21.31
N ASN A 321 21.71 -15.56 22.55
CA ASN A 321 22.97 -16.09 23.05
C ASN A 321 23.54 -17.08 22.02
N ALA A 322 24.79 -16.80 21.64
CA ALA A 322 25.65 -17.70 20.86
C ALA A 322 25.84 -19.04 21.57
#